data_AF-A0A2D7IHV6-F1
#
_entry.id   AF-A0A2D7IHV6-F1
#
_cell.length_a   1.000
_cell.length_b   1.000
_cell.length_c   1.000
_cell.angle_alpha   90.00
_cell.angle_beta   90.00
_cell.angle_gamma   90.00
#
_symmetry.space_group_name_H-M   'P 1'
#
loop_
_entity.id
_entity.type
_entity.pdbx_description
1 polymer ?
#
loop_
_entity_poly.entity_id
_entity_poly.type
_entity_poly.pdbx_seq_one_letter_code
_entity_poly.pdbx_strand_id
1 'polypeptide(L)'
;MNIKNLTKKKKILYRLKYRGVKELDMLFEKFSQKFFENLTEQDLHELNELLDIPDLELLDFILEKKTLPSNLDNKTFNRLKNINN
;
A
#
# COMPACT_ATOMS: atom_id res chain seq x y z
N MET A 1 16.04 16.90 -2.61
CA MET A 1 15.05 15.84 -2.93
C MET A 1 15.38 15.27 -4.30
N ASN A 2 15.77 13.98 -4.38
CA ASN A 2 16.34 13.35 -5.58
C ASN A 2 15.25 13.05 -6.64
N ILE A 3 15.48 13.42 -7.90
CA ILE A 3 14.52 13.27 -9.02
C ILE A 3 14.07 11.80 -9.20
N LYS A 4 14.96 10.83 -8.96
CA LYS A 4 14.65 9.38 -9.01
C LYS A 4 13.58 8.96 -7.98
N ASN A 5 13.63 9.54 -6.78
CA ASN A 5 12.65 9.24 -5.73
C ASN A 5 11.27 9.84 -6.06
N LEU A 6 11.24 10.98 -6.73
CA LEU A 6 10.01 11.61 -7.21
C LEU A 6 9.31 10.73 -8.25
N THR A 7 10.08 10.09 -9.13
CA THR A 7 9.54 9.15 -10.12
C THR A 7 9.02 7.87 -9.46
N LYS A 8 9.73 7.34 -8.45
CA LYS A 8 9.28 6.16 -7.69
C LYS A 8 7.98 6.42 -6.93
N LYS A 9 7.88 7.54 -6.19
CA LYS A 9 6.63 7.94 -5.51
C LYS A 9 5.47 8.10 -6.50
N LYS A 10 5.67 8.76 -7.64
CA LYS A 10 4.62 8.91 -8.66
C LYS A 10 4.11 7.57 -9.20
N LYS A 11 5.01 6.61 -9.46
CA LYS A 11 4.63 5.26 -9.90
C LYS A 11 3.81 4.51 -8.85
N ILE A 12 4.24 4.56 -7.60
CA ILE A 12 3.51 3.93 -6.48
C ILE A 12 2.13 4.57 -6.34
N LEU A 13 2.04 5.91 -6.36
CA LEU A 13 0.76 6.61 -6.26
C LEU A 13 -0.20 6.24 -7.41
N TYR A 14 0.32 6.09 -8.62
CA TYR A 14 -0.46 5.61 -9.76
C TYR A 14 -0.99 4.18 -9.51
N ARG A 15 -0.14 3.25 -9.08
CA ARG A 15 -0.54 1.87 -8.74
C ARG A 15 -1.59 1.82 -7.62
N LEU A 16 -1.53 2.73 -6.65
CA LEU A 16 -2.52 2.84 -5.58
C LEU A 16 -3.90 3.28 -6.08
N LYS A 17 -3.93 4.19 -7.05
CA LYS A 17 -5.15 4.84 -7.54
C LYS A 17 -5.94 4.03 -8.57
N TYR A 18 -5.26 3.12 -9.27
CA TYR A 18 -5.83 2.39 -10.40
C TYR A 18 -5.74 0.89 -10.16
N ARG A 19 -6.58 0.37 -9.25
CA ARG A 19 -6.77 -1.08 -9.05
C ARG A 19 -8.02 -1.57 -9.75
N GLY A 20 -8.14 -2.89 -9.88
CA GLY A 20 -9.32 -3.57 -10.42
C GLY A 20 -10.44 -3.76 -9.39
N VAL A 21 -10.24 -3.35 -8.13
CA VAL A 21 -11.15 -3.58 -7.01
C VAL A 21 -11.46 -2.26 -6.30
N LYS A 22 -12.72 -1.82 -6.39
CA LYS A 22 -13.18 -0.52 -5.88
C LYS A 22 -12.97 -0.33 -4.37
N GLU A 23 -13.18 -1.39 -3.59
CA GLU A 23 -12.97 -1.36 -2.13
C GLU A 23 -11.49 -1.09 -1.80
N LEU A 24 -10.59 -1.70 -2.56
CA LEU A 24 -9.16 -1.53 -2.42
C LEU A 24 -8.72 -0.12 -2.85
N ASP A 25 -9.30 0.42 -3.93
CA ASP A 25 -9.07 1.81 -4.35
C ASP A 25 -9.45 2.81 -3.24
N MET A 26 -10.63 2.64 -2.63
CA MET A 26 -11.08 3.51 -1.54
C MET A 26 -10.17 3.44 -0.31
N LEU A 27 -9.66 2.24 0.01
CA LEU A 27 -8.73 2.07 1.11
C LEU A 27 -7.39 2.75 0.83
N PHE A 28 -6.87 2.57 -0.39
CA PHE A 28 -5.62 3.20 -0.80
C PHE A 28 -5.72 4.71 -0.96
N GLU A 29 -6.88 5.24 -1.32
CA GLU A 29 -7.13 6.69 -1.33
C GLU A 29 -6.94 7.26 0.08
N LYS A 30 -7.62 6.70 1.09
CA LYS A 30 -7.47 7.11 2.49
C LYS A 30 -6.03 6.93 3.00
N PHE A 31 -5.37 5.84 2.62
CA PHE A 31 -3.97 5.60 2.96
C PHE A 31 -3.06 6.67 2.40
N SER A 32 -3.25 6.99 1.12
CA SER A 32 -2.39 7.93 0.43
C SER A 32 -2.50 9.33 1.07
N GLN A 33 -3.72 9.75 1.42
CA GLN A 33 -3.98 11.02 2.08
C GLN A 33 -3.35 11.10 3.48
N LYS A 34 -3.35 9.99 4.24
CA LYS A 34 -2.89 9.97 5.64
C LYS A 34 -1.39 9.76 5.81
N PHE A 35 -0.77 8.94 4.95
CA PHE A 35 0.60 8.45 5.17
C PHE A 35 1.58 8.76 4.05
N PHE A 36 1.13 9.00 2.81
CA PHE A 36 2.01 9.00 1.63
C PHE A 36 3.11 10.07 1.62
N GLU A 37 2.78 11.27 2.13
CA GLU A 37 3.75 12.37 2.20
C GLU A 37 4.94 12.02 3.10
N ASN A 38 4.67 11.31 4.20
CA ASN A 38 5.62 10.97 5.25
C ASN A 38 6.31 9.60 5.05
N LEU A 39 6.04 8.89 3.95
CA LEU A 39 6.70 7.61 3.67
C LEU A 39 8.21 7.81 3.42
N THR A 40 9.00 7.04 4.16
CA THR A 40 10.45 6.88 3.98
C THR A 40 10.76 6.01 2.76
N GLU A 41 12.04 5.94 2.35
CA GLU A 41 12.44 5.04 1.25
C GLU A 41 12.17 3.56 1.56
N GLN A 42 12.32 3.15 2.84
CA GLN A 42 12.00 1.81 3.29
C GLN A 42 10.50 1.56 3.24
N ASP A 43 9.67 2.49 3.71
CA ASP A 43 8.21 2.34 3.61
C ASP A 43 7.76 2.23 2.15
N LEU A 44 8.38 2.98 1.23
CA LEU A 44 8.10 2.87 -0.20
C LEU A 44 8.55 1.54 -0.81
N HIS A 45 9.59 0.90 -0.26
CA HIS A 45 10.00 -0.45 -0.67
C HIS A 45 8.96 -1.48 -0.23
N GLU A 46 8.65 -1.48 1.06
CA GLU A 46 7.63 -2.34 1.68
C GLU A 46 6.27 -2.19 0.98
N LEU A 47 5.85 -0.95 0.71
CA LEU A 47 4.62 -0.68 -0.03
C LEU A 47 4.67 -1.31 -1.41
N ASN A 48 5.78 -1.16 -2.13
CA ASN A 48 5.88 -1.66 -3.49
C ASN A 48 5.78 -3.20 -3.55
N GLU A 49 6.35 -3.91 -2.56
CA GLU A 49 6.19 -5.37 -2.41
C GLU A 49 4.73 -5.76 -2.17
N LEU A 50 4.01 -5.02 -1.32
CA LEU A 50 2.58 -5.23 -1.12
C LEU A 50 1.78 -4.98 -2.42
N LEU A 51 2.19 -4.01 -3.24
CA LEU A 51 1.49 -3.69 -4.48
C LEU A 51 1.67 -4.75 -5.57
N ASP A 52 2.64 -5.66 -5.44
CA ASP A 52 2.87 -6.79 -6.35
C ASP A 52 1.91 -7.96 -6.09
N ILE A 53 1.17 -7.92 -4.96
CA ILE A 53 0.11 -8.89 -4.63
C ILE A 53 -1.14 -8.61 -5.49
N PRO A 54 -1.82 -9.66 -5.99
CA PRO A 54 -3.11 -9.50 -6.68
C PRO A 54 -4.14 -8.77 -5.83
N ASP A 55 -4.96 -7.92 -6.46
CA ASP A 55 -5.88 -7.01 -5.76
C ASP A 55 -6.83 -7.72 -4.78
N LEU A 56 -7.42 -8.85 -5.19
CA LEU A 56 -8.32 -9.63 -4.34
C LEU A 56 -7.60 -10.25 -3.14
N GLU A 57 -6.38 -10.77 -3.35
CA GLU A 57 -5.60 -11.36 -2.26
C GLU A 57 -5.16 -10.29 -1.26
N LEU A 58 -4.72 -9.14 -1.75
CA LEU A 58 -4.35 -8.02 -0.90
C LEU A 58 -5.54 -7.54 -0.06
N LEU A 59 -6.72 -7.45 -0.67
CA LEU A 59 -7.95 -7.12 0.04
C LEU A 59 -8.28 -8.17 1.12
N ASP A 60 -8.18 -9.47 0.81
CA ASP A 60 -8.42 -10.55 1.78
C ASP A 60 -7.47 -10.49 2.98
N PHE A 61 -6.19 -10.13 2.76
CA PHE A 61 -5.24 -9.93 3.86
C PHE A 61 -5.63 -8.72 4.73
N ILE A 62 -6.02 -7.61 4.12
CA ILE A 62 -6.42 -6.39 4.85
C ILE A 62 -7.70 -6.62 5.66
N LEU A 63 -8.65 -7.38 5.12
CA LEU A 63 -9.90 -7.77 5.77
C LEU A 63 -9.75 -8.94 6.75
N GLU A 64 -8.53 -9.40 7.02
CA GLU A 64 -8.22 -10.52 7.91
C GLU A 64 -8.89 -11.86 7.52
N LYS A 65 -9.33 -11.99 6.27
CA LYS A 65 -9.89 -13.23 5.71
C LYS A 65 -8.80 -14.27 5.42
N LYS A 66 -7.56 -13.81 5.27
CA LYS A 66 -6.38 -14.63 4.95
C LYS A 66 -5.20 -14.15 5.79
N THR A 67 -4.31 -15.07 6.16
CA THR A 67 -3.12 -14.74 6.95
C THR A 67 -2.02 -14.19 6.04
N LEU A 68 -1.53 -12.99 6.35
CA LEU A 68 -0.42 -12.41 5.60
C LEU A 68 0.88 -13.22 5.83
N PRO A 69 1.67 -13.49 4.78
CA PRO A 69 3.00 -14.07 4.93
C PRO A 69 3.89 -13.22 5.85
N SER A 70 4.68 -13.87 6.72
CA SER A 70 5.50 -13.18 7.73
C SER A 70 6.55 -12.23 7.13
N ASN A 71 6.97 -12.45 5.89
CA ASN A 71 7.90 -11.57 5.18
C ASN A 71 7.25 -10.26 4.69
N LEU A 72 5.93 -10.14 4.75
CA LEU A 72 5.16 -8.97 4.32
C LEU A 72 4.48 -8.25 5.50
N ASP A 73 4.51 -8.83 6.70
CA ASP A 73 4.03 -8.20 7.93
C ASP A 73 5.01 -7.13 8.39
N ASN A 74 4.89 -5.96 7.77
CA ASN A 74 5.77 -4.82 7.98
C ASN A 74 4.99 -3.60 8.48
N LYS A 75 5.71 -2.52 8.78
CA LYS A 75 5.10 -1.29 9.31
C LYS A 75 4.10 -0.69 8.33
N THR A 76 4.37 -0.79 7.03
CA THR A 76 3.52 -0.29 5.97
C THR A 76 2.18 -1.05 5.89
N PHE A 77 2.21 -2.38 5.98
CA PHE A 77 0.99 -3.21 6.04
C PHE A 77 0.14 -2.88 7.27
N ASN A 78 0.79 -2.74 8.43
CA ASN A 78 0.09 -2.37 9.66
C ASN A 78 -0.58 -0.99 9.56
N ARG A 79 0.04 -0.02 8.87
CA ARG A 79 -0.58 1.28 8.58
C ARG A 79 -1.80 1.15 7.67
N LEU A 80 -1.76 0.26 6.66
CA LEU A 80 -2.91 -0.02 5.78
C LEU A 80 -4.09 -0.62 6.55
N LYS A 81 -3.83 -1.60 7.42
CA LYS A 81 -4.86 -2.25 8.23
C LYS A 81 -5.56 -1.26 9.18
N ASN A 82 -4.81 -0.35 9.79
CA ASN A 82 -5.34 0.67 10.70
C ASN A 82 -6.21 1.77 10.05
N ILE A 83 -6.44 1.70 8.73
CA ILE A 83 -7.36 2.63 8.04
C ILE A 83 -8.78 2.09 8.01
N ASN A 84 -8.94 0.78 8.12
CA ASN A 84 -10.23 0.12 8.13
C ASN A 84 -10.90 0.12 9.53
N ASN A 85 -10.14 0.45 10.58
CA ASN A 85 -10.62 0.61 11.96
C ASN A 85 -10.93 2.07 12.30
#